data_AF-A0A7K2PBI6-F1
#
_entry.id   AF-A0A7K2PBI6-F1
#
_cell.length_a   1.000
_cell.length_b   1.000
_cell.length_c   1.000
_cell.angle_alpha   90.00
_cell.angle_beta   90.00
_cell.angle_gamma   90.00
#
_symmetry.space_group_name_H-M   'P 1'
#
loop_
_entity.id
_entity.type
_entity.pdbx_description
1 polymer ?
#
loop_
_entity_poly.entity_id
_entity_poly.type
_entity_poly.pdbx_seq_one_letter_code
_entity_poly.pdbx_strand_id
1 'polypeptide(L)'
;RAAGLGDRLQPPSTATASLWTRGALRPMPKGHVMGVPGTAAALSGVLSEEGLARIERDAELPRTEVGDDVAVGEYVAARLGREVVDRLVEPLLGGVYAGDAYRIS
;
A
#
# COMPACT_ATOMS: atom_id res chain seq x y z
N ARG A 1 21.68 -5.68 -23.00
CA ARG A 1 22.99 -5.43 -23.68
C ARG A 1 23.47 -6.65 -24.46
N ALA A 2 23.54 -7.85 -23.86
CA ALA A 2 23.96 -9.08 -24.56
C ALA A 2 23.09 -9.42 -25.79
N ALA A 3 21.78 -9.16 -25.75
CA ALA A 3 20.88 -9.33 -26.90
C ALA A 3 20.91 -8.15 -27.90
N GLY A 4 21.84 -7.18 -27.78
CA GLY A 4 21.94 -6.03 -28.68
C GLY A 4 20.89 -4.93 -28.52
N LEU A 5 19.77 -5.17 -27.81
CA LEU A 5 18.64 -4.22 -27.70
C LEU A 5 18.83 -3.07 -26.68
N GLY A 6 20.07 -2.72 -26.33
CA GLY A 6 20.33 -1.75 -25.26
C GLY A 6 19.88 -0.33 -25.59
N ASP A 7 20.00 0.06 -26.86
CA ASP A 7 19.59 1.34 -27.44
C ASP A 7 18.07 1.51 -27.54
N ARG A 8 17.31 0.41 -27.42
CA ARG A 8 15.84 0.40 -27.47
C ARG A 8 15.17 0.53 -26.11
N LEU A 9 15.94 0.57 -25.02
CA LEU A 9 15.38 0.80 -23.69
C LEU A 9 14.82 2.22 -23.60
N GLN A 10 13.57 2.32 -23.16
CA GLN A 10 12.90 3.60 -22.93
C GLN A 10 12.34 3.60 -21.51
N PRO A 11 12.52 4.69 -20.75
CA PRO A 11 11.86 4.82 -19.46
C PRO A 11 10.34 4.91 -19.67
N PRO A 12 9.54 4.42 -18.72
CA PRO A 12 8.10 4.61 -18.77
C PRO A 12 7.78 6.12 -18.75
N SER A 13 6.78 6.53 -19.54
CA SER A 13 6.25 7.89 -19.48
C SER A 13 5.66 8.16 -18.11
N THR A 14 5.86 9.37 -17.57
CA THR A 14 5.27 9.76 -16.29
C THR A 14 3.76 9.84 -16.40
N ALA A 15 3.07 8.95 -15.69
CA ALA A 15 1.62 8.98 -15.49
C ALA A 15 1.34 9.06 -13.99
N THR A 16 0.30 9.79 -13.60
CA THR A 16 -0.15 9.82 -12.21
C THR A 16 -1.09 8.66 -11.94
N ALA A 17 -0.83 7.93 -10.85
CA ALA A 17 -1.73 6.89 -10.37
C ALA A 17 -2.91 7.49 -9.59
N SER A 18 -4.04 6.78 -9.60
CA SER A 18 -5.25 7.12 -8.87
C SER A 18 -5.88 5.88 -8.26
N LEU A 19 -6.58 6.05 -7.15
CA LEU A 19 -7.35 5.01 -6.46
C LEU A 19 -8.85 5.26 -6.67
N TRP A 20 -9.58 4.22 -7.06
CA TRP A 20 -11.04 4.25 -6.99
C TRP A 20 -11.48 3.82 -5.59
N THR A 21 -12.06 4.73 -4.82
CA THR A 21 -12.51 4.44 -3.45
C THR A 21 -13.73 5.28 -3.10
N ARG A 22 -14.67 4.67 -2.37
CA ARG A 22 -15.91 5.34 -1.91
C ARG A 22 -16.67 6.06 -3.03
N GLY A 23 -16.76 5.42 -4.19
CA GLY A 23 -17.50 5.93 -5.34
C GLY A 23 -16.84 7.11 -6.07
N ALA A 24 -15.57 7.40 -5.82
CA ALA A 24 -14.85 8.47 -6.49
C ALA A 24 -13.41 8.06 -6.84
N LEU A 25 -12.89 8.65 -7.92
CA LEU A 25 -11.48 8.56 -8.27
C LEU A 25 -10.70 9.59 -7.45
N ARG A 26 -9.69 9.13 -6.70
CA ARG A 26 -8.83 9.94 -5.85
C ARG A 26 -7.39 9.85 -6.36
N PRO A 27 -6.62 10.94 -6.36
CA PRO A 27 -5.18 10.85 -6.64
C PRO A 27 -4.51 9.86 -5.67
N MET A 28 -3.47 9.16 -6.13
CA MET A 28 -2.67 8.32 -5.25
C MET A 28 -2.12 9.16 -4.08
N PRO A 29 -2.37 8.77 -2.82
CA PRO A 29 -1.79 9.42 -1.67
C PRO A 29 -0.27 9.50 -1.74
N LYS A 30 0.30 10.58 -1.21
CA LYS A 30 1.76 10.73 -1.06
C LYS A 30 2.17 10.37 0.36
N GLY A 31 3.46 10.14 0.60
CA GLY A 31 3.97 9.89 1.95
C GLY A 31 3.73 8.47 2.47
N HIS A 32 3.58 7.51 1.55
CA HIS A 32 3.61 6.09 1.86
C HIS A 32 4.76 5.42 1.13
N VAL A 33 5.21 4.28 1.65
CA VAL A 33 6.16 3.38 0.96
C VAL A 33 5.41 2.10 0.66
N MET A 34 5.22 1.78 -0.62
CA MET A 34 4.52 0.56 -1.07
C MET A 34 3.16 0.31 -0.37
N GLY A 35 2.37 1.37 -0.16
CA GLY A 35 1.06 1.31 0.49
C GLY A 35 1.08 1.40 2.02
N VAL A 36 2.25 1.41 2.66
CA VAL A 36 2.38 1.63 4.10
C VAL A 36 2.54 3.13 4.37
N PRO A 37 1.56 3.82 5.00
CA PRO A 37 1.62 5.25 5.25
C PRO A 37 2.63 5.60 6.35
N GLY A 38 3.33 6.73 6.20
CA GLY A 38 4.19 7.27 7.26
C GLY A 38 3.43 8.04 8.35
N THR A 39 2.23 8.56 8.03
CA THR A 39 1.35 9.29 8.96
C THR A 39 -0.11 9.02 8.60
N ALA A 40 -1.05 9.17 9.54
CA ALA A 40 -2.47 9.03 9.20
C ALA A 40 -2.92 10.10 8.19
N ALA A 41 -2.43 11.34 8.33
CA ALA A 41 -2.76 12.46 7.44
C ALA A 41 -2.52 12.14 5.95
N ALA A 42 -1.55 11.28 5.63
CA ALA A 42 -1.28 10.83 4.27
C ALA A 42 -2.53 10.20 3.61
N LEU A 43 -3.39 9.53 4.38
CA LEU A 43 -4.55 8.79 3.88
C LEU A 43 -5.89 9.49 4.13
N SER A 44 -5.85 10.78 4.47
CA SER A 44 -7.05 11.60 4.59
C SER A 44 -7.85 11.60 3.27
N GLY A 45 -9.15 11.33 3.36
CA GLY A 45 -10.03 11.21 2.20
C GLY A 45 -10.02 9.84 1.50
N VAL A 46 -9.10 8.93 1.87
CA VAL A 46 -9.10 7.51 1.45
C VAL A 46 -9.68 6.63 2.55
N LEU A 47 -9.29 6.88 3.81
CA LEU A 47 -9.73 6.12 4.98
C LEU A 47 -10.79 6.85 5.80
N SER A 48 -11.42 6.12 6.72
CA SER A 48 -12.41 6.66 7.65
C SER A 48 -11.70 7.36 8.81
N GLU A 49 -12.40 8.18 9.58
CA GLU A 49 -11.81 8.76 10.80
C GLU A 49 -11.32 7.68 11.76
N GLU A 50 -12.05 6.56 11.86
CA GLU A 50 -11.65 5.39 12.65
C GLU A 50 -10.38 4.74 12.08
N GLY A 51 -10.29 4.58 10.76
CA GLY A 51 -9.11 4.05 10.08
C GLY A 51 -7.88 4.94 10.26
N LEU A 52 -8.06 6.26 10.22
CA LEU A 52 -7.01 7.23 10.50
C LEU A 52 -6.55 7.14 11.96
N ALA A 53 -7.48 7.09 12.92
CA ALA A 53 -7.15 6.90 14.34
C ALA A 53 -6.49 5.53 14.61
N ARG A 54 -6.79 4.50 13.81
CA ARG A 54 -6.14 3.20 13.91
C ARG A 54 -4.66 3.24 13.51
N ILE A 55 -4.28 4.07 12.54
CA ILE A 55 -2.88 4.28 12.14
C ILE A 55 -2.08 4.91 13.28
N GLU A 56 -2.63 5.94 13.93
CA GLU A 56 -1.91 6.65 15.02
C GLU A 56 -1.60 5.74 16.22
N ARG A 57 -2.45 4.74 16.49
CA ARG A 57 -2.22 3.73 17.54
C ARG A 57 -0.98 2.86 17.28
N ASP A 58 -0.44 2.84 16.07
CA ASP A 58 0.76 2.07 15.73
C ASP A 58 1.98 2.46 16.59
N ALA A 59 2.05 3.73 17.01
CA ALA A 59 3.13 4.27 17.84
C ALA A 59 3.11 3.74 19.29
N GLU A 60 1.98 3.23 19.75
CA GLU A 60 1.80 2.66 21.10
C GLU A 60 2.03 1.15 21.13
N LEU A 61 2.02 0.50 19.96
CA LEU A 61 2.22 -0.94 19.85
C LEU A 61 3.69 -1.29 20.10
N PRO A 62 3.96 -2.42 20.78
CA PRO A 62 5.32 -2.94 20.85
C PRO A 62 5.84 -3.25 19.45
N ARG A 63 7.17 -3.27 19.33
CA ARG A 63 7.83 -3.74 18.11
C ARG A 63 7.29 -5.10 17.72
N THR A 64 6.96 -5.28 16.44
CA THR A 64 6.62 -6.59 15.90
C THR A 64 7.87 -7.46 15.89
N GLU A 65 7.80 -8.60 16.56
CA GLU A 65 8.85 -9.62 16.51
C GLU A 65 8.95 -10.18 15.09
N VAL A 66 10.19 -10.38 14.62
CA VAL A 66 10.44 -11.00 13.31
C VAL A 66 10.34 -12.51 13.50
N GLY A 67 9.26 -13.10 13.01
CA GLY A 67 8.99 -14.53 13.08
C GLY A 67 9.11 -15.22 11.73
N ASP A 68 8.31 -16.26 11.55
CA ASP A 68 8.15 -16.96 10.28
C ASP A 68 7.49 -16.07 9.22
N ASP A 69 7.43 -16.60 8.01
CA ASP A 69 6.80 -15.94 6.88
C ASP A 69 5.31 -15.68 7.14
N VAL A 70 4.85 -14.46 6.82
CA VAL A 70 3.46 -14.03 7.04
C VAL A 70 2.93 -13.29 5.83
N ALA A 71 1.63 -13.43 5.59
CA ALA A 71 0.99 -12.68 4.53
C ALA A 71 1.09 -11.17 4.80
N VAL A 72 1.43 -10.40 3.77
CA VAL A 72 1.59 -8.94 3.88
C VAL A 72 0.32 -8.25 4.38
N GLY A 73 -0.86 -8.73 3.94
CA GLY A 73 -2.15 -8.24 4.40
C GLY A 73 -2.36 -8.47 5.90
N GLU A 74 -1.95 -9.63 6.42
CA GLU A 74 -2.06 -9.94 7.85
C GLU A 74 -1.14 -9.05 8.68
N TYR A 75 0.12 -8.92 8.25
CA TYR A 75 1.10 -8.07 8.93
C TYR A 75 0.65 -6.61 8.99
N VAL A 76 0.22 -6.04 7.85
CA VAL A 76 -0.23 -4.64 7.81
C VAL A 76 -1.55 -4.45 8.56
N ALA A 77 -2.50 -5.39 8.47
CA ALA A 77 -3.77 -5.28 9.20
C ALA A 77 -3.56 -5.30 10.72
N ALA A 78 -2.63 -6.12 11.22
CA ALA A 78 -2.31 -6.19 12.64
C ALA A 78 -1.72 -4.87 13.17
N ARG A 79 -0.96 -4.16 12.34
CA ARG A 79 -0.28 -2.91 12.72
C ARG A 79 -1.12 -1.66 12.48
N LEU A 80 -1.69 -1.53 11.28
CA LEU A 80 -2.34 -0.30 10.81
C LEU A 80 -3.86 -0.45 10.59
N GLY A 81 -4.39 -1.66 10.72
CA GLY A 81 -5.80 -1.97 10.55
C GLY A 81 -6.17 -2.43 9.13
N ARG A 82 -7.28 -3.18 9.04
CA ARG A 82 -7.76 -3.77 7.78
C ARG A 82 -8.09 -2.72 6.71
N GLU A 83 -8.63 -1.56 7.10
CA GLU A 83 -9.01 -0.54 6.12
C GLU A 83 -7.80 -0.03 5.30
N VAL A 84 -6.60 0.01 5.90
CA VAL A 84 -5.35 0.35 5.18
C VAL A 84 -5.04 -0.71 4.13
N VAL A 85 -5.24 -1.98 4.46
CA VAL A 85 -5.01 -3.10 3.54
C VAL A 85 -5.99 -2.99 2.38
N ASP A 86 -7.28 -3.00 2.67
CA ASP A 86 -8.35 -3.08 1.67
C ASP A 86 -8.38 -1.86 0.73
N ARG A 87 -7.95 -0.68 1.19
CA ARG A 87 -8.09 0.58 0.44
C ARG A 87 -6.81 1.10 -0.19
N LEU A 88 -5.67 0.53 0.17
CA LEU A 88 -4.39 0.99 -0.36
C LEU A 88 -3.45 -0.15 -0.70
N VAL A 89 -3.15 -1.05 0.24
CA VAL A 89 -2.17 -2.13 0.00
C VAL A 89 -2.67 -3.11 -1.05
N GLU A 90 -3.88 -3.63 -0.89
CA GLU A 90 -4.47 -4.58 -1.82
C GLU A 90 -4.65 -4.00 -3.23
N PRO A 91 -5.17 -2.78 -3.44
CA PRO A 91 -5.18 -2.16 -4.76
C PRO A 91 -3.79 -2.01 -5.41
N LEU A 92 -2.76 -1.69 -4.62
CA LEU A 92 -1.38 -1.56 -5.14
C LEU A 92 -0.80 -2.92 -5.53
N LEU A 93 -0.94 -3.93 -4.68
CA LEU A 93 -0.46 -5.28 -4.96
C LEU A 93 -1.25 -5.95 -6.09
N GLY A 94 -2.58 -5.81 -6.08
CA GLY A 94 -3.46 -6.29 -7.13
C GLY A 94 -3.16 -5.65 -8.49
N GLY A 95 -2.76 -4.38 -8.51
CA GLY A 95 -2.34 -3.70 -9.74
C GLY A 95 -1.07 -4.27 -10.39
N VAL A 96 -0.22 -4.95 -9.64
CA VAL A 96 1.04 -5.55 -10.13
C VAL A 96 0.91 -7.06 -10.32
N TYR A 97 0.34 -7.75 -9.33
CA TYR A 97 0.34 -9.21 -9.24
C TYR A 97 -1.02 -9.86 -9.49
N ALA A 98 -2.11 -9.08 -9.52
CA ALA A 98 -3.48 -9.58 -9.51
C ALA A 98 -3.75 -10.62 -8.39
N GLY A 99 -3.01 -10.50 -7.28
CA GLY A 99 -3.03 -11.44 -6.16
C GLY A 99 -3.78 -10.92 -4.95
N ASP A 100 -4.04 -11.83 -4.01
CA ASP A 100 -4.68 -11.57 -2.73
C ASP A 100 -3.62 -11.16 -1.69
N ALA A 101 -3.77 -9.97 -1.09
CA ALA A 101 -2.82 -9.45 -0.10
C ALA A 101 -2.69 -10.37 1.13
N TYR A 102 -3.70 -11.18 1.43
CA TYR A 102 -3.65 -12.18 2.51
C TYR A 102 -3.02 -13.52 2.09
N ARG A 103 -2.48 -13.60 0.88
CA ARG A 103 -1.79 -14.79 0.35
C ARG A 103 -0.41 -14.50 -0.27
N ILE A 104 -0.04 -13.23 -0.37
CA ILE A 104 1.29 -12.79 -0.81
C ILE A 104 2.18 -12.68 0.43
N SER A 105 3.33 -13.35 0.40
CA SER A 105 4.39 -13.24 1.39
C SER A 105 5.70 -12.73 0.79
#